data_AF-A0A4R3FCQ3-F1
#
_entry.id   AF-A0A4R3FCQ3-F1
#
_cell.length_a   1.000
_cell.length_b   1.000
_cell.length_c   1.000
_cell.angle_alpha   90.00
_cell.angle_beta   90.00
_cell.angle_gamma   90.00
#
_symmetry.space_group_name_H-M   'P 1'
#
loop_
_entity.id
_entity.type
_entity.pdbx_description
1 polymer ?
#
loop_
_entity_poly.entity_id
_entity_poly.type
_entity_poly.pdbx_seq_one_letter_code
_entity_poly.pdbx_strand_id
1 'polypeptide(L)'
;MARNLISDGTRIGIIDRNGKSVISAAEFQTRLDVDGWIRLSSSDYGQLSDWQEKLVHFNLGRTTNQAALRYAIVPIIERGWRNADGSEEPAYVSLTSYAVGICIDVEQRVALTEVTEDHFRHSLAGISGRRELEAALLMRYRPMFPDFSDGEILAQGCAITTLRLVEKVEV
;
A
#
# COMPACT_ATOMS: atom_id res chain seq x y z
N MET A 1 -1.93 17.63 -22.12
CA MET A 1 -2.19 16.17 -22.15
C MET A 1 -2.07 15.65 -20.73
N ALA A 2 -3.15 15.12 -20.15
CA ALA A 2 -3.05 14.49 -18.84
C ALA A 2 -2.18 13.24 -18.99
N ARG A 3 -0.97 13.26 -18.41
CA ARG A 3 -0.18 12.03 -18.26
C ARG A 3 -1.00 11.10 -17.38
N ASN A 4 -1.27 9.88 -17.85
CA ASN A 4 -1.83 8.83 -17.00
C ASN A 4 -0.81 8.59 -15.87
N LEU A 5 -1.14 9.08 -14.67
CA LEU A 5 -0.33 9.01 -13.45
C LEU A 5 -0.57 7.72 -12.65
N ILE A 6 -1.24 6.74 -13.27
CA ILE A 6 -1.59 5.47 -12.66
C ILE A 6 -0.67 4.41 -13.29
N SER A 7 0.14 3.73 -12.47
CA SER A 7 0.89 2.53 -12.87
C SER A 7 -0.05 1.55 -13.55
N ASP A 8 0.42 0.79 -14.54
CA ASP A 8 -0.45 -0.10 -15.30
C ASP A 8 -1.23 -1.06 -14.39
N GLY A 9 -0.75 -1.32 -13.17
CA GLY A 9 -1.47 -2.06 -12.11
C GLY A 9 -1.87 -3.47 -12.50
N THR A 10 -1.53 -3.90 -13.72
CA THR A 10 -1.99 -5.11 -14.37
C THR A 10 -1.01 -6.24 -14.16
N ARG A 11 0.25 -5.90 -13.84
CA ARG A 11 1.35 -6.83 -13.66
C ARG A 11 1.99 -6.66 -12.29
N ILE A 12 2.30 -7.78 -11.66
CA ILE A 12 2.93 -7.84 -10.35
C ILE A 12 4.10 -8.81 -10.41
N GLY A 13 5.27 -8.36 -9.98
CA GLY A 13 6.39 -9.24 -9.74
C GLY A 13 6.14 -10.03 -8.46
N ILE A 14 6.35 -11.33 -8.51
CA ILE A 14 6.21 -12.21 -7.36
C ILE A 14 7.47 -13.04 -7.13
N ILE A 15 7.72 -13.34 -5.86
CA ILE A 15 8.72 -14.30 -5.42
C ILE A 15 8.00 -15.35 -4.57
N ASP A 16 8.03 -16.59 -5.04
CA ASP A 16 7.50 -17.76 -4.33
C ASP A 16 8.54 -18.89 -4.27
N ARG A 17 8.13 -20.09 -3.83
CA ARG A 17 9.01 -21.26 -3.74
C ARG A 17 9.58 -21.71 -5.09
N ASN A 18 8.95 -21.34 -6.19
CA ASN A 18 9.40 -21.65 -7.56
C ASN A 18 10.31 -20.55 -8.13
N GLY A 19 10.57 -19.49 -7.36
CA GLY A 19 11.42 -18.37 -7.75
C GLY A 19 10.64 -17.14 -8.17
N LYS A 20 11.24 -16.36 -9.07
CA LYS A 20 10.77 -15.03 -9.47
C LYS A 20 9.94 -15.11 -10.75
N SER A 21 8.74 -14.55 -10.74
CA SER A 21 7.90 -14.47 -11.95
C SER A 21 7.05 -13.19 -11.96
N VAL A 22 6.49 -12.84 -13.11
CA VAL A 22 5.55 -11.71 -13.24
C VAL A 22 4.19 -12.27 -13.63
N ILE A 23 3.17 -12.00 -12.83
CA ILE A 23 1.81 -12.48 -13.04
C ILE A 23 0.84 -11.32 -13.22
N SER A 24 -0.36 -11.63 -13.72
CA SER A 24 -1.43 -10.64 -13.82
C SER A 24 -2.07 -10.34 -12.46
N ALA A 25 -2.72 -9.17 -12.34
CA ALA A 25 -3.52 -8.84 -11.16
C ALA A 25 -4.61 -9.89 -10.85
N ALA A 26 -5.31 -10.38 -11.89
CA ALA A 26 -6.35 -11.40 -11.75
C ALA A 26 -5.79 -12.75 -11.26
N GLU A 27 -4.63 -13.14 -11.77
CA GLU A 27 -3.93 -14.33 -11.31
C GLU A 27 -3.47 -14.17 -9.86
N PHE A 28 -2.95 -13.01 -9.47
CA PHE A 28 -2.55 -12.73 -8.09
C PHE A 28 -3.75 -12.84 -7.13
N GLN A 29 -4.86 -12.19 -7.47
CA GLN A 29 -6.12 -12.25 -6.73
C GLN A 29 -6.62 -13.69 -6.58
N THR A 30 -6.60 -14.47 -7.67
CA THR A 30 -7.03 -15.87 -7.66
C THR A 30 -6.13 -16.75 -6.80
N ARG A 31 -4.80 -16.57 -6.88
CA ARG A 31 -3.82 -17.37 -6.11
C ARG A 31 -3.95 -17.16 -4.60
N LEU A 32 -4.31 -15.95 -4.17
CA LEU A 32 -4.38 -15.60 -2.75
C LEU A 32 -5.82 -15.52 -2.20
N ASP A 33 -6.84 -15.71 -3.03
CA ASP A 33 -8.26 -15.53 -2.67
C ASP A 33 -8.53 -14.15 -2.03
N VAL A 34 -8.12 -13.10 -2.75
CA VAL A 34 -8.26 -11.70 -2.35
C VAL A 34 -8.79 -10.84 -3.49
N ASP A 35 -9.41 -9.72 -3.16
CA ASP A 35 -9.93 -8.71 -4.09
C ASP A 35 -8.88 -7.65 -4.44
N GLY A 36 -7.85 -7.48 -3.62
CA GLY A 36 -6.79 -6.51 -3.85
C GLY A 36 -5.55 -6.76 -2.99
N TRP A 37 -4.60 -5.84 -3.05
CA TRP A 37 -3.38 -5.94 -2.23
C TRP A 37 -2.86 -4.57 -1.78
N ILE A 38 -2.18 -4.58 -0.65
CA ILE A 38 -1.46 -3.45 -0.06
C ILE A 38 0.00 -3.87 0.08
N ARG A 39 0.89 -3.05 -0.48
CA ARG A 39 2.33 -3.32 -0.45
C ARG A 39 2.98 -2.50 0.65
N LEU A 40 3.75 -3.18 1.49
CA LEU A 40 4.53 -2.55 2.55
C LEU A 40 6.02 -2.73 2.29
N SER A 41 6.85 -1.84 2.81
CA SER A 41 8.29 -2.14 2.87
C SER A 41 8.51 -3.40 3.72
N SER A 42 9.55 -4.20 3.46
CA SER A 42 9.84 -5.37 4.31
C SER A 42 10.02 -5.01 5.79
N SER A 43 10.55 -3.82 6.08
CA SER A 43 10.69 -3.29 7.45
C SER A 43 9.32 -3.06 8.10
N ASP A 44 8.40 -2.39 7.40
CA ASP A 44 7.05 -2.12 7.90
C ASP A 44 6.22 -3.41 8.01
N TYR A 45 6.38 -4.31 7.04
CA TYR A 45 5.72 -5.61 7.07
C TYR A 45 6.23 -6.47 8.24
N GLY A 46 7.53 -6.46 8.51
CA GLY A 46 8.13 -7.16 9.65
C GLY A 46 7.55 -6.71 10.98
N GLN A 47 7.09 -5.46 11.11
CA GLN A 47 6.44 -4.94 12.31
C GLN A 47 4.97 -5.39 12.46
N LEU A 48 4.37 -6.02 11.44
CA LEU A 48 3.06 -6.67 11.58
C LEU A 48 3.12 -7.95 12.41
N SER A 49 4.32 -8.46 12.76
CA SER A 49 4.52 -9.75 13.42
C SER A 49 3.89 -9.86 14.80
N ASP A 50 3.66 -8.73 15.47
CA ASP A 50 2.87 -8.66 16.69
C ASP A 50 1.41 -8.48 16.29
N TRP A 51 0.76 -9.58 15.89
CA TRP A 51 -0.57 -9.61 15.28
C TRP A 51 -1.52 -8.55 15.86
N GLN A 52 -1.68 -7.45 15.12
CA GLN A 52 -2.68 -6.43 15.39
C GLN A 52 -3.98 -6.86 14.71
N GLU A 53 -5.08 -7.00 15.45
CA GLU A 53 -6.39 -7.34 14.85
C GLU A 53 -6.84 -6.28 13.83
N LYS A 54 -6.28 -5.08 13.90
CA LYS A 54 -6.64 -3.92 13.09
C LYS A 54 -5.38 -3.26 12.52
N LEU A 55 -5.44 -2.92 11.24
CA LEU A 55 -4.41 -2.14 10.55
C LEU A 55 -5.05 -0.93 9.87
N VAL A 56 -4.50 0.25 10.09
CA VAL A 56 -4.85 1.49 9.38
C VAL A 56 -3.74 1.81 8.39
N HIS A 57 -4.11 1.87 7.11
CA HIS A 57 -3.22 2.19 6.01
C HIS A 57 -3.56 3.55 5.40
N PHE A 58 -2.53 4.35 5.12
CA PHE A 58 -2.67 5.67 4.54
C PHE A 58 -2.18 5.73 3.09
N ASN A 59 -2.99 6.32 2.22
CA ASN A 59 -2.65 6.70 0.84
C ASN A 59 -2.86 8.20 0.64
N LEU A 60 -2.29 8.78 -0.42
CA LEU A 60 -2.51 10.18 -0.76
C LEU A 60 -3.90 10.38 -1.36
N GLY A 61 -4.67 11.32 -0.81
CA GLY A 61 -5.94 11.79 -1.35
C GLY A 61 -7.03 10.74 -1.52
N ARG A 62 -6.90 9.86 -2.52
CA ARG A 62 -7.89 8.82 -2.84
C ARG A 62 -7.27 7.43 -2.93
N THR A 63 -8.05 6.42 -2.57
CA THR A 63 -7.77 5.01 -2.81
C THR A 63 -8.91 4.34 -3.55
N THR A 64 -8.61 3.27 -4.29
CA THR A 64 -9.62 2.38 -4.90
C THR A 64 -10.05 1.26 -3.95
N ASN A 65 -9.53 1.25 -2.72
CA ASN A 65 -9.96 0.28 -1.71
C ASN A 65 -11.44 0.44 -1.38
N GLN A 66 -12.10 -0.67 -1.02
CA GLN A 66 -13.52 -0.69 -0.70
C GLN A 66 -13.77 -1.56 0.52
N ALA A 67 -14.72 -1.13 1.36
CA ALA A 67 -15.16 -1.91 2.50
C ALA A 67 -15.75 -3.26 2.07
N ALA A 68 -15.71 -4.23 2.98
CA ALA A 68 -16.08 -5.64 2.81
C ALA A 68 -15.19 -6.47 1.87
N LEU A 69 -14.22 -5.87 1.16
CA LEU A 69 -13.29 -6.61 0.30
C LEU A 69 -12.07 -7.14 1.06
N ARG A 70 -11.49 -8.24 0.56
CA ARG A 70 -10.30 -8.92 1.09
C ARG A 70 -9.04 -8.38 0.42
N TYR A 71 -8.04 -8.06 1.22
CA TYR A 71 -6.76 -7.54 0.76
C TYR A 71 -5.60 -8.40 1.27
N ALA A 72 -4.69 -8.76 0.37
CA ALA A 72 -3.39 -9.26 0.77
C ALA A 72 -2.49 -8.11 1.18
N ILE A 73 -1.88 -8.18 2.35
CA ILE A 73 -0.82 -7.27 2.79
C ILE A 73 0.50 -8.00 2.54
N VAL A 74 1.32 -7.47 1.64
CA VAL A 74 2.52 -8.15 1.15
C VAL A 74 3.78 -7.29 1.31
N PRO A 75 4.93 -7.89 1.69
CA PRO A 75 6.21 -7.19 1.73
C PRO A 75 6.76 -7.01 0.31
N ILE A 76 7.27 -5.81 0.03
CA ILE A 76 8.07 -5.50 -1.16
C ILE A 76 9.48 -6.04 -0.92
N ILE A 77 9.85 -7.10 -1.63
CA ILE A 77 11.18 -7.69 -1.60
C ILE A 77 12.14 -6.90 -2.50
N GLU A 78 11.68 -6.52 -3.70
CA GLU A 78 12.43 -5.66 -4.61
C GLU A 78 11.56 -4.51 -5.09
N ARG A 79 12.10 -3.29 -5.06
CA ARG A 79 11.39 -2.09 -5.51
C ARG A 79 11.31 -2.11 -7.04
N GLY A 80 10.13 -1.76 -7.57
CA GLY A 80 9.98 -1.45 -8.98
C GLY A 80 10.54 -0.06 -9.30
N TRP A 81 10.81 0.20 -10.58
CA TRP A 81 11.23 1.51 -11.06
C TRP A 81 10.66 1.77 -12.45
N ARG A 82 10.51 3.06 -12.78
CA ARG A 82 10.18 3.50 -14.13
C ARG A 82 11.45 3.94 -14.82
N ASN A 83 11.71 3.40 -16.00
CA ASN A 83 12.84 3.76 -16.84
C ASN A 83 12.59 5.10 -17.54
N ALA A 84 13.66 5.73 -18.05
CA ALA A 84 13.59 7.02 -18.74
C ALA A 84 12.76 6.97 -20.04
N ASP A 85 12.65 5.79 -20.65
CA ASP A 85 11.80 5.54 -21.83
C ASP A 85 10.31 5.37 -21.49
N GLY A 86 9.95 5.43 -20.20
CA GLY A 86 8.59 5.27 -19.71
C GLY A 86 8.18 3.83 -19.41
N SER A 87 9.02 2.83 -19.67
CA SER A 87 8.75 1.44 -19.28
C SER A 87 8.80 1.27 -17.75
N GLU A 88 8.00 0.35 -17.21
CA GLU A 88 7.94 0.05 -15.78
C GLU A 88 8.48 -1.35 -15.50
N GLU A 89 9.43 -1.44 -14.58
CA GLU A 89 9.80 -2.69 -13.92
C GLU A 89 8.92 -2.87 -12.68
N PRO A 90 8.16 -3.97 -12.56
CA PRO A 90 7.25 -4.15 -11.44
C PRO A 90 8.04 -4.35 -10.14
N ALA A 91 7.46 -3.89 -9.04
CA ALA A 91 7.92 -4.31 -7.72
C ALA A 91 7.68 -5.81 -7.53
N TYR A 92 8.62 -6.49 -6.88
CA TYR A 92 8.50 -7.89 -6.52
C TYR A 92 8.06 -8.04 -5.06
N VAL A 93 7.00 -8.80 -4.85
CA VAL A 93 6.42 -9.07 -3.53
C VAL A 93 6.52 -10.55 -3.17
N SER A 94 6.53 -10.86 -1.87
CA SER A 94 6.54 -12.26 -1.42
C SER A 94 5.14 -12.88 -1.51
N LEU A 95 5.06 -14.11 -2.01
CA LEU A 95 3.91 -15.02 -1.82
C LEU A 95 4.19 -16.11 -0.77
N THR A 96 5.39 -16.14 -0.18
CA THR A 96 5.70 -17.05 0.94
C THR A 96 5.49 -16.40 2.30
N SER A 97 5.33 -15.07 2.35
CA SER A 97 4.97 -14.36 3.58
C SER A 97 4.03 -13.21 3.24
N TYR A 98 2.78 -13.31 3.70
CA TYR A 98 1.76 -12.28 3.55
C TYR A 98 0.73 -12.36 4.66
N ALA A 99 -0.02 -11.27 4.87
CA ALA A 99 -1.21 -11.28 5.71
C ALA A 99 -2.45 -11.04 4.86
N VAL A 100 -3.63 -11.40 5.36
CA VAL A 100 -4.91 -11.09 4.75
C VAL A 100 -5.73 -10.26 5.73
N GLY A 101 -6.34 -9.19 5.22
CA GLY A 101 -7.25 -8.35 5.97
C GLY A 101 -8.55 -8.10 5.21
N ILE A 102 -9.64 -7.95 5.94
CA ILE A 102 -10.92 -7.48 5.39
C ILE A 102 -10.98 -5.98 5.60
N CYS A 103 -11.19 -5.21 4.55
CA CYS A 103 -11.40 -3.78 4.67
C CYS A 103 -12.74 -3.53 5.36
N ILE A 104 -12.71 -2.84 6.49
CA ILE A 104 -13.92 -2.53 7.27
C ILE A 104 -14.39 -1.10 7.06
N ASP A 105 -13.48 -0.20 6.67
CA ASP A 105 -13.83 1.20 6.40
C ASP A 105 -12.82 1.87 5.46
N VAL A 106 -13.30 2.85 4.71
CA VAL A 106 -12.48 3.69 3.81
C VAL A 106 -12.94 5.13 3.88
N GLU A 107 -12.04 6.00 4.32
CA GLU A 107 -12.23 7.45 4.28
C GLU A 107 -11.37 8.05 3.15
N GLN A 108 -11.93 9.00 2.43
CA GLN A 108 -11.31 9.58 1.24
C GLN A 108 -11.07 11.07 1.47
N ARG A 109 -9.90 11.58 1.09
CA ARG A 109 -9.52 13.00 1.14
C ARG A 109 -9.65 13.64 2.53
N VAL A 110 -9.38 12.87 3.57
CA VAL A 110 -9.31 13.38 4.95
C VAL A 110 -8.20 14.41 5.02
N ALA A 111 -8.47 15.61 5.51
CA ALA A 111 -7.41 16.59 5.68
C ALA A 111 -6.41 16.08 6.72
N LEU A 112 -5.11 16.32 6.52
CA LEU A 112 -4.09 15.85 7.47
C LEU A 112 -4.30 16.41 8.88
N THR A 113 -4.94 17.58 8.97
CA THR A 113 -5.36 18.20 10.24
C THR A 113 -6.48 17.48 10.97
N GLU A 114 -7.24 16.64 10.28
CA GLU A 114 -8.39 15.88 10.79
C GLU A 114 -8.02 14.43 11.13
N VAL A 115 -6.82 13.97 10.77
CA VAL A 115 -6.33 12.63 11.17
C VAL A 115 -6.08 12.62 12.67
N THR A 116 -6.93 11.89 13.38
CA THR A 116 -6.93 11.74 14.85
C THR A 116 -5.91 10.70 15.36
N GLU A 117 -5.65 10.73 16.67
CA GLU A 117 -4.84 9.73 17.37
C GLU A 117 -5.34 8.29 17.19
N ASP A 118 -6.66 8.09 17.06
CA ASP A 118 -7.23 6.75 16.86
C ASP A 118 -6.88 6.15 15.50
N HIS A 119 -6.64 6.96 14.48
CA HIS A 119 -6.12 6.47 13.20
C HIS A 119 -4.66 5.99 13.34
N PHE A 120 -3.85 6.69 14.13
CA PHE A 120 -2.45 6.33 14.37
C PHE A 120 -2.28 5.15 15.34
N ARG A 121 -3.25 4.92 16.24
CA ARG A 121 -3.21 3.82 17.21
C ARG A 121 -3.01 2.44 16.56
N HIS A 122 -3.51 2.26 15.34
CA HIS A 122 -3.49 1.01 14.60
C HIS A 122 -2.73 1.11 13.28
N SER A 123 -1.93 2.15 13.09
CA SER A 123 -1.06 2.29 11.92
C SER A 123 0.28 1.58 12.13
N LEU A 124 1.10 1.57 11.08
CA LEU A 124 2.49 1.12 11.18
C LEU A 124 3.26 1.99 12.18
N ALA A 125 4.18 1.40 12.96
CA ALA A 125 4.87 2.12 14.04
C ALA A 125 5.67 3.33 13.53
N GLY A 126 6.12 3.30 12.27
CA GLY A 126 6.75 4.43 11.60
C GLY A 126 5.82 5.60 11.24
N ILE A 127 4.51 5.48 11.47
CA ILE A 127 3.48 6.50 11.20
C ILE A 127 2.62 6.67 12.47
N SER A 128 3.25 7.06 13.58
CA SER A 128 2.59 7.23 14.88
C SER A 128 1.94 8.60 15.08
N GLY A 129 1.99 9.48 14.08
CA GLY A 129 1.51 10.86 14.19
C GLY A 129 1.50 11.59 12.86
N ARG A 130 0.99 12.84 12.89
CA ARG A 130 0.82 13.67 11.69
C ARG A 130 2.14 13.95 10.99
N ARG A 131 3.20 14.27 11.73
CA ARG A 131 4.50 14.60 11.14
C ARG A 131 5.08 13.40 10.39
N GLU A 132 4.96 12.23 10.98
CA GLU A 132 5.40 10.97 10.40
C GLU A 132 4.56 10.60 9.18
N LEU A 133 3.24 10.84 9.22
CA LEU A 133 2.35 10.67 8.07
C LEU A 133 2.72 11.60 6.90
N GLU A 134 2.93 12.89 7.16
CA GLU A 134 3.37 13.86 6.16
C GLU A 134 4.69 13.41 5.51
N ALA A 135 5.67 13.03 6.31
CA ALA A 135 6.96 12.54 5.83
C ALA A 135 6.81 11.27 4.98
N ALA A 136 5.97 10.32 5.40
CA ALA A 136 5.71 9.08 4.67
C ALA A 136 5.01 9.33 3.33
N LEU A 137 4.04 10.25 3.28
CA LEU A 137 3.37 10.64 2.05
C LEU A 137 4.33 11.33 1.08
N LEU A 138 5.12 12.31 1.54
CA LEU A 138 6.10 12.99 0.69
C LEU A 138 7.16 12.04 0.14
N MET A 139 7.71 11.17 0.99
CA MET A 139 8.70 10.17 0.58
C MET A 139 8.15 9.26 -0.54
N ARG A 140 6.89 8.83 -0.43
CA ARG A 140 6.26 7.94 -1.42
C ARG A 140 5.86 8.66 -2.71
N TYR A 141 5.28 9.86 -2.61
CA TYR A 141 4.57 10.49 -3.72
C TYR A 141 5.34 11.63 -4.39
N ARG A 142 6.35 12.25 -3.76
CA ARG A 142 7.18 13.28 -4.42
C ARG A 142 7.81 12.79 -5.73
N PRO A 143 8.36 11.54 -5.82
CA PRO A 143 8.88 11.03 -7.09
C PRO A 143 7.80 10.82 -8.17
N MET A 144 6.54 10.64 -7.76
CA MET A 144 5.41 10.41 -8.69
C MET A 144 4.79 11.71 -9.21
N PHE A 145 4.95 12.81 -8.48
CA PHE A 145 4.43 14.14 -8.83
C PHE A 145 5.56 15.18 -8.86
N PRO A 146 6.51 15.09 -9.81
CA PRO A 146 7.67 15.98 -9.85
C PRO A 146 7.32 17.46 -10.06
N ASP A 147 6.13 17.74 -10.60
CA ASP A 147 5.64 19.09 -10.89
C ASP A 147 4.89 19.72 -9.70
N PHE A 148 4.67 18.97 -8.61
CA PHE A 148 3.94 19.44 -7.43
C PHE A 148 4.94 19.77 -6.31
N SER A 149 4.71 20.91 -5.65
CA SER A 149 5.37 21.21 -4.38
C SER A 149 4.90 20.27 -3.27
N ASP A 150 5.69 20.12 -2.21
CA ASP A 150 5.32 19.33 -1.03
C ASP A 150 3.96 19.78 -0.46
N GLY A 151 3.69 21.09 -0.44
CA GLY A 151 2.42 21.64 0.01
C GLY A 151 1.23 21.22 -0.85
N GLU A 152 1.39 21.20 -2.18
CA GLU A 152 0.35 20.75 -3.11
C GLU A 152 0.10 19.24 -3.02
N ILE A 153 1.14 18.44 -2.73
CA ILE A 153 0.98 17.01 -2.44
C ILE A 153 0.13 16.87 -1.17
N LEU A 154 0.57 17.46 -0.05
CA LEU A 154 -0.10 17.30 1.25
C LEU A 154 -1.52 17.89 1.27
N ALA A 155 -1.80 18.94 0.49
CA ALA A 155 -3.13 19.55 0.36
C ALA A 155 -4.18 18.61 -0.26
N GLN A 156 -3.77 17.51 -0.89
CA GLN A 156 -4.70 16.48 -1.36
C GLN A 156 -5.34 15.70 -0.20
N GLY A 157 -4.81 15.82 1.01
CA GLY A 157 -5.20 15.02 2.17
C GLY A 157 -4.72 13.58 2.07
N CYS A 158 -5.29 12.70 2.90
CA CYS A 158 -5.05 11.26 2.82
C CYS A 158 -6.34 10.48 2.64
N ALA A 159 -6.22 9.33 1.99
CA ALA A 159 -7.20 8.26 2.12
C ALA A 159 -6.76 7.34 3.25
N ILE A 160 -7.72 6.91 4.06
CA ILE A 160 -7.51 6.05 5.22
C ILE A 160 -8.26 4.74 4.93
N THR A 161 -7.54 3.63 4.89
CA THR A 161 -8.12 2.29 4.77
C THR A 161 -7.96 1.58 6.10
N THR A 162 -9.07 1.18 6.70
CA THR A 162 -9.06 0.37 7.92
C THR A 162 -9.32 -1.09 7.57
N LEU A 163 -8.43 -1.97 8.02
CA LEU A 163 -8.48 -3.41 7.80
C LEU A 163 -8.61 -4.13 9.14
N ARG A 164 -9.42 -5.18 9.16
CA ARG A 164 -9.36 -6.21 10.19
C ARG A 164 -8.49 -7.35 9.67
N LEU A 165 -7.36 -7.61 10.31
CA LEU A 165 -6.48 -8.72 9.92
C LEU A 165 -7.11 -10.05 10.33
N VAL A 166 -7.16 -11.00 9.41
CA VAL A 166 -7.84 -12.30 9.59
C VAL A 166 -6.91 -13.49 9.45
N GLU A 167 -5.79 -13.33 8.76
CA GLU A 167 -4.87 -14.42 8.48
C GLU A 167 -3.46 -13.88 8.33
N LYS A 168 -2.47 -14.66 8.77
CA LYS A 168 -1.07 -14.46 8.45
C LYS A 168 -0.49 -15.78 7.94
N VAL A 169 0.15 -15.71 6.79
CA VAL A 169 0.70 -16.85 6.06
C VAL A 169 2.20 -16.71 6.01
N GLU A 170 2.91 -17.74 6.49
CA GLU A 170 4.36 -17.88 6.41
C GLU A 170 4.67 -19.33 6.01
N VAL A 171 5.39 -19.50 4.90
CA VAL A 171 5.45 -20.75 4.12
C VAL A 171 6.88 -21.08 3.75
#